data_AF-A0A1M4EF06-F1
#
_entry.id   AF-A0A1M4EF06-F1
#
_cell.length_a   1.000
_cell.length_b   1.000
_cell.length_c   1.000
_cell.angle_alpha   90.00
_cell.angle_beta   90.00
_cell.angle_gamma   90.00
#
_symmetry.space_group_name_H-M   'P 1'
#
loop_
_entity.id
_entity.type
_entity.pdbx_description
1 polymer ?
#
loop_
_entity_poly.entity_id
_entity_poly.type
_entity_poly.pdbx_seq_one_letter_code
_entity_poly.pdbx_strand_id
1 'polypeptide(L)'
;MSREARIGTLDSLREHLQWAIELEHATLPPYLCALYSLDRERNPEAAAIVGSVFAEEMLHLALAANLLNAVGGRPRLDTPRMLPPHPRRLPHGDRSLELSLAPFGAQALEMFLRLERPAPAGAAPEGDDYETIGQFYAAIELGLRELCDRLGEQVVFSGDPARQVHAGHFRHTAGRLVAVHDLKSALAALEEIVEQGEGNSHGEVWDGDKDVLHPERDEVAHYYRFQELKLGRRYRRGDTPGSGPTGEPVRVDPAGVRPMPVNPRPAEPGSAVRKAQDEFDHTYGAVLHLLERAFDGNPRLLAVATGTMYALKAQALALMEQGAGPTFRYVAPERRRWSVGDERRVVVLRDGPYVVYGSVPLRRKRKLVSSGDDALTWQTGEPLETEDTYALCRCGHSGSKPFCDGTHAVIGFDGTEAAVMRPYRELQHVHDGVGISAQRVGELCIHAAFCIGRTRPIAAMLADTEDSDVRSAVMGRIDHCPSGSYSYAIERGGESVEVDLPQAISVLEEEDGLASALWVTGGVPVVRSDGVPLETRNRMTLCRCGHSGNKPLCDGTHREIGFHEEQPADQQLTTREGMTS
;
A
#
# COMPACT_ATOMS: atom_id res chain seq x y z
N MET A 1 -24.76 -1.85 43.47
CA MET A 1 -25.51 -2.22 42.26
C MET A 1 -24.48 -2.66 41.24
N SER A 2 -24.59 -3.91 40.78
CA SER A 2 -23.62 -4.57 39.88
C SER A 2 -23.39 -3.71 38.63
N ARG A 3 -22.14 -3.28 38.41
CA ARG A 3 -21.67 -2.70 37.15
C ARG A 3 -21.73 -3.85 36.13
N GLU A 4 -22.72 -3.85 35.25
CA GLU A 4 -22.76 -4.76 34.10
C GLU A 4 -21.46 -4.59 33.31
N ALA A 5 -20.76 -5.68 33.03
CA ALA A 5 -19.64 -5.68 32.10
C ALA A 5 -20.16 -5.22 30.72
N ARG A 6 -19.68 -4.06 30.24
CA ARG A 6 -20.18 -3.44 29.00
C ARG A 6 -19.86 -4.26 27.75
N ILE A 7 -18.77 -5.04 27.79
CA ILE A 7 -18.51 -6.08 26.79
C ILE A 7 -19.27 -7.35 27.18
N GLY A 8 -20.60 -7.26 27.13
CA GLY A 8 -21.51 -8.35 27.51
C GLY A 8 -21.92 -9.24 26.33
N THR A 9 -21.56 -8.88 25.11
CA THR A 9 -21.93 -9.59 23.87
C THR A 9 -20.79 -9.60 22.86
N LEU A 10 -20.86 -10.48 21.86
CA LEU A 10 -19.91 -10.48 20.75
C LEU A 10 -19.96 -9.17 19.95
N ASP A 11 -21.14 -8.56 19.81
CA ASP A 11 -21.28 -7.30 19.08
C ASP A 11 -20.65 -6.13 19.84
N SER A 12 -20.85 -6.06 21.17
CA SER A 12 -20.15 -5.07 22.00
C SER A 12 -18.63 -5.30 21.99
N LEU A 13 -18.15 -6.54 21.95
CA LEU A 13 -16.71 -6.84 21.85
C LEU A 13 -16.15 -6.35 20.50
N ARG A 14 -16.83 -6.66 19.39
CA ARG A 14 -16.46 -6.21 18.04
C ARG A 14 -16.44 -4.69 17.94
N GLU A 15 -17.40 -4.02 18.57
CA GLU A 15 -17.43 -2.56 18.64
C GLU A 15 -16.21 -2.00 19.38
N HIS A 16 -15.86 -2.55 20.54
CA HIS A 16 -14.67 -2.12 21.29
C HIS A 16 -13.37 -2.41 20.53
N LEU A 17 -13.28 -3.53 19.81
CA LEU A 17 -12.12 -3.82 18.97
C LEU A 17 -12.04 -2.88 17.75
N GLN A 18 -13.16 -2.44 17.19
CA GLN A 18 -13.16 -1.36 16.18
C GLN A 18 -12.76 -0.01 16.80
N TRP A 19 -13.13 0.25 18.06
CA TRP A 19 -12.67 1.42 18.80
C TRP A 19 -11.16 1.38 19.07
N ALA A 20 -10.58 0.19 19.30
CA ALA A 20 -9.13 0.00 19.41
C ALA A 20 -8.44 0.44 18.11
N ILE A 21 -8.93 -0.03 16.95
CA ILE A 21 -8.44 0.40 15.63
C ILE A 21 -8.55 1.94 15.46
N GLU A 22 -9.66 2.54 15.89
CA GLU A 22 -9.85 4.00 15.86
C GLU A 22 -8.87 4.75 16.76
N LEU A 23 -8.53 4.18 17.92
CA LEU A 23 -7.60 4.71 18.92
C LEU A 23 -6.16 4.67 18.39
N GLU A 24 -5.66 3.50 18.00
CA GLU A 24 -4.31 3.31 17.45
C GLU A 24 -4.09 4.19 16.21
N HIS A 25 -5.06 4.22 15.29
CA HIS A 25 -4.93 5.09 14.12
C HIS A 25 -4.91 6.58 14.48
N ALA A 26 -5.57 7.02 15.56
CA ALA A 26 -5.63 8.43 15.93
C ALA A 26 -4.26 9.00 16.31
N THR A 27 -3.33 8.15 16.75
CA THR A 27 -1.97 8.52 17.16
C THR A 27 -1.06 8.73 15.93
N LEU A 28 -1.33 8.03 14.83
CA LEU A 28 -0.48 8.00 13.64
C LEU A 28 -0.30 9.37 12.97
N PRO A 29 -1.34 10.18 12.64
CA PRO A 29 -1.13 11.46 11.98
C PRO A 29 -0.28 12.46 12.80
N PRO A 30 -0.51 12.63 14.12
CA PRO A 30 0.40 13.41 14.97
C PRO A 30 1.86 12.92 14.95
N TYR A 31 2.08 11.60 15.08
CA TYR A 31 3.42 11.02 15.03
C TYR A 31 4.11 11.24 13.68
N LEU A 32 3.39 11.06 12.57
CA LEU A 32 3.90 11.32 11.22
C LEU A 32 4.29 12.78 11.02
N CYS A 33 3.47 13.73 11.47
CA CYS A 33 3.80 15.15 11.40
C CYS A 33 5.10 15.50 12.13
N ALA A 34 5.26 15.00 13.35
CA ALA A 34 6.48 15.20 14.12
C ALA A 34 7.68 14.52 13.44
N LEU A 35 7.54 13.25 13.07
CA LEU A 35 8.60 12.47 12.41
C LEU A 35 9.07 13.11 11.10
N TYR A 36 8.17 13.54 10.23
CA TYR A 36 8.53 14.13 8.93
C TYR A 36 9.13 15.53 9.05
N SER A 37 8.79 16.26 10.13
CA SER A 37 9.45 17.54 10.39
C SER A 37 10.92 17.39 10.79
N LEU A 38 11.35 16.22 11.29
CA LEU A 38 12.74 15.98 11.68
C LEU A 38 13.64 15.76 10.46
N ASP A 39 14.73 16.50 10.38
CA ASP A 39 15.87 16.20 9.51
C ASP A 39 16.67 15.04 10.12
N ARG A 40 16.72 13.90 9.41
CA ARG A 40 17.38 12.68 9.91
C ARG A 40 18.90 12.82 9.99
N GLU A 41 19.51 13.70 9.21
CA GLU A 41 20.96 13.91 9.27
C GLU A 41 21.35 14.74 10.50
N ARG A 42 20.53 15.72 10.86
CA ARG A 42 20.74 16.58 12.03
C ARG A 42 20.22 15.97 13.33
N ASN A 43 19.13 15.23 13.26
CA ASN A 43 18.40 14.67 14.40
C ASN A 43 18.19 13.14 14.26
N PRO A 44 19.25 12.34 14.05
CA PRO A 44 19.12 10.90 13.81
C PRO A 44 18.47 10.16 14.98
N GLU A 45 18.80 10.53 16.23
CA GLU A 45 18.27 9.88 17.44
C GLU A 45 16.78 10.17 17.64
N ALA A 46 16.35 11.43 17.49
CA ALA A 46 14.94 11.79 17.60
C ALA A 46 14.10 11.16 16.49
N ALA A 47 14.62 11.13 15.27
CA ALA A 47 13.93 10.49 14.14
C ALA A 47 13.85 8.97 14.32
N ALA A 48 14.86 8.34 14.93
CA ALA A 48 14.83 6.93 15.27
C ALA A 48 13.78 6.63 16.34
N ILE A 49 13.75 7.38 17.45
CA ILE A 49 12.81 7.19 18.55
C ILE A 49 11.36 7.40 18.11
N VAL A 50 11.05 8.53 17.47
CA VAL A 50 9.68 8.79 16.99
C VAL A 50 9.29 7.78 15.90
N GLY A 51 10.26 7.35 15.10
CA GLY A 51 10.07 6.35 14.05
C GLY A 51 9.79 4.95 14.59
N SER A 52 10.42 4.53 15.70
CA SER A 52 10.16 3.22 16.31
C SER A 52 8.78 3.18 16.95
N VAL A 53 8.42 4.20 17.74
CA VAL A 53 7.06 4.34 18.28
C VAL A 53 6.01 4.30 17.17
N PHE A 54 6.21 5.06 16.09
CA PHE A 54 5.29 5.03 14.94
C PHE A 54 5.14 3.62 14.35
N ALA A 55 6.22 2.85 14.25
CA ALA A 55 6.18 1.50 13.70
C ALA A 55 5.44 0.53 14.63
N GLU A 56 5.58 0.70 15.95
CA GLU A 56 4.86 -0.07 16.97
C GLU A 56 3.36 0.26 16.99
N GLU A 57 2.98 1.54 16.85
CA GLU A 57 1.56 1.92 16.71
C GLU A 57 0.91 1.32 15.44
N MET A 58 1.68 1.17 14.36
CA MET A 58 1.23 0.43 13.17
C MET A 58 1.08 -1.08 13.44
N LEU A 59 1.92 -1.65 14.30
CA LEU A 59 1.80 -3.03 14.78
C LEU A 59 0.55 -3.17 15.67
N HIS A 60 0.30 -2.25 16.60
CA HIS A 60 -0.89 -2.22 17.45
C HIS A 60 -2.17 -2.18 16.61
N LEU A 61 -2.21 -1.31 15.60
CA LEU A 61 -3.31 -1.23 14.64
C LEU A 61 -3.57 -2.59 13.96
N ALA A 62 -2.51 -3.31 13.58
CA ALA A 62 -2.61 -4.63 12.97
C ALA A 62 -3.06 -5.72 13.97
N LEU A 63 -2.60 -5.67 15.22
CA LEU A 63 -3.02 -6.58 16.29
C LEU A 63 -4.49 -6.38 16.65
N ALA A 64 -4.94 -5.13 16.79
CA ALA A 64 -6.35 -4.78 17.00
C ALA A 64 -7.24 -5.28 15.84
N ALA A 65 -6.76 -5.17 14.60
CA ALA A 65 -7.44 -5.73 13.44
C ALA A 65 -7.49 -7.27 13.46
N ASN A 66 -6.41 -7.94 13.82
CA ASN A 66 -6.36 -9.40 13.99
C ASN A 66 -7.35 -9.88 15.06
N LEU A 67 -7.41 -9.20 16.21
CA LEU A 67 -8.40 -9.46 17.27
C LEU A 67 -9.84 -9.33 16.75
N LEU A 68 -10.14 -8.23 16.04
CA LEU A 68 -11.48 -8.00 15.47
C LEU A 68 -11.87 -9.08 14.45
N ASN A 69 -10.95 -9.45 13.56
CA ASN A 69 -11.17 -10.53 12.60
C ASN A 69 -11.43 -11.86 13.30
N ALA A 70 -10.64 -12.19 14.34
CA ALA A 70 -10.72 -13.46 15.03
C ALA A 70 -12.08 -13.67 15.71
N VAL A 71 -12.73 -12.59 16.15
CA VAL A 71 -14.08 -12.64 16.74
C VAL A 71 -15.21 -12.50 15.70
N GLY A 72 -14.89 -12.62 14.41
CA GLY A 72 -15.84 -12.57 13.30
C GLY A 72 -16.28 -11.15 12.88
N GLY A 73 -15.58 -10.12 13.36
CA GLY A 73 -15.73 -8.75 12.88
C GLY A 73 -14.97 -8.51 11.57
N ARG A 74 -15.05 -7.27 11.07
CA ARG A 74 -14.28 -6.79 9.92
C ARG A 74 -13.72 -5.40 10.22
N PRO A 75 -12.39 -5.21 10.24
CA PRO A 75 -11.76 -3.92 10.38
C PRO A 75 -12.26 -2.91 9.35
N ARG A 76 -12.57 -1.69 9.81
CA ARG A 76 -12.84 -0.56 8.93
C ARG A 76 -11.85 0.57 9.21
N LEU A 77 -11.10 0.95 8.19
CA LEU A 77 -10.12 2.04 8.24
C LEU A 77 -10.45 3.14 7.22
N ASP A 78 -11.11 2.79 6.13
CA ASP A 78 -11.41 3.73 5.05
C ASP A 78 -12.78 4.40 5.25
N THR A 79 -12.95 5.10 6.38
CA THR A 79 -14.21 5.76 6.74
C THR A 79 -13.99 7.20 7.22
N PRO A 80 -14.98 8.10 7.05
CA PRO A 80 -14.86 9.47 7.55
C PRO A 80 -14.68 9.53 9.07
N ARG A 81 -15.11 8.50 9.81
CA ARG A 81 -14.96 8.41 11.27
C ARG A 81 -13.50 8.21 11.71
N MET A 82 -12.65 7.65 10.85
CA MET A 82 -11.22 7.46 11.14
C MET A 82 -10.43 8.77 11.07
N LEU A 83 -10.91 9.73 10.27
CA LEU A 83 -10.25 11.01 10.00
C LEU A 83 -11.15 12.25 10.27
N PRO A 84 -11.64 12.45 11.50
CA PRO A 84 -12.19 13.74 11.90
C PRO A 84 -11.12 14.85 11.79
N PRO A 85 -11.53 16.10 11.50
CA PRO A 85 -10.61 17.23 11.37
C PRO A 85 -9.80 17.50 12.65
N HIS A 86 -8.54 17.92 12.49
CA HIS A 86 -7.68 18.35 13.59
C HIS A 86 -7.87 19.86 13.93
N PRO A 87 -7.63 20.27 15.19
CA PRO A 87 -7.40 19.39 16.33
C PRO A 87 -8.65 18.60 16.72
N ARG A 88 -8.45 17.40 17.27
CA ARG A 88 -9.53 16.47 17.65
C ARG A 88 -9.29 15.92 19.05
N ARG A 89 -10.32 15.42 19.72
CA ARG A 89 -10.13 14.66 20.97
C ARG A 89 -9.66 13.24 20.65
N LEU A 90 -8.94 12.63 21.60
CA LEU A 90 -8.64 11.20 21.54
C LEU A 90 -9.98 10.41 21.52
N PRO A 91 -10.22 9.53 20.54
CA PRO A 91 -11.42 8.71 20.53
C PRO A 91 -11.32 7.66 21.64
N HIS A 92 -12.41 7.42 22.37
CA HIS A 92 -12.53 6.33 23.35
C HIS A 92 -11.44 6.30 24.46
N GLY A 93 -10.78 7.43 24.73
CA GLY A 93 -9.80 7.59 25.80
C GLY A 93 -9.95 8.93 26.53
N ASP A 94 -8.87 9.46 27.11
CA ASP A 94 -8.91 10.72 27.88
C ASP A 94 -9.52 11.86 27.08
N ARG A 95 -10.76 12.23 27.44
CA ARG A 95 -11.51 13.29 26.78
C ARG A 95 -10.86 14.67 26.93
N SER A 96 -9.94 14.84 27.88
CA SER A 96 -9.18 16.08 28.09
C SER A 96 -7.97 16.21 27.15
N LEU A 97 -7.58 15.12 26.47
CA LEU A 97 -6.48 15.11 25.52
C LEU A 97 -6.94 15.55 24.13
N GLU A 98 -6.31 16.60 23.63
CA GLU A 98 -6.49 17.10 22.27
C GLU A 98 -5.29 16.70 21.41
N LEU A 99 -5.57 15.96 20.34
CA LEU A 99 -4.62 15.57 19.30
C LEU A 99 -4.53 16.70 18.28
N SER A 100 -3.34 17.30 18.22
CA SER A 100 -2.97 18.33 17.24
C SER A 100 -1.93 17.80 16.26
N LEU A 101 -1.99 18.28 15.02
CA LEU A 101 -0.90 18.10 14.05
C LEU A 101 0.14 19.20 14.30
N ALA A 102 1.34 18.83 14.74
CA ALA A 102 2.40 19.78 15.03
C ALA A 102 3.75 19.23 14.54
N PRO A 103 4.72 20.10 14.17
CA PRO A 103 6.08 19.66 13.96
C PRO A 103 6.68 19.18 15.29
N PHE A 104 7.79 18.46 15.22
CA PHE A 104 8.52 18.02 16.40
C PHE A 104 8.96 19.23 17.24
N GLY A 105 8.77 19.14 18.55
CA GLY A 105 9.09 20.21 19.48
C GLY A 105 8.38 20.04 20.79
N ALA A 106 8.46 21.05 21.67
CA ALA A 106 7.92 20.98 23.02
C ALA A 106 6.40 20.70 23.04
N GLN A 107 5.63 21.29 22.12
CA GLN A 107 4.18 21.06 22.04
C GLN A 107 3.84 19.62 21.66
N ALA A 108 4.53 19.05 20.66
CA ALA A 108 4.32 17.67 20.25
C ALA A 108 4.73 16.69 21.36
N LEU A 109 5.91 16.89 21.97
CA LEU A 109 6.40 16.04 23.05
C LEU A 109 5.48 16.04 24.28
N GLU A 110 4.94 17.19 24.67
CA GLU A 110 4.00 17.26 25.80
C GLU A 110 2.70 16.50 25.49
N MET A 111 2.21 16.58 24.25
CA MET A 111 1.05 15.81 23.82
C MET A 111 1.34 14.30 23.82
N PHE A 112 2.49 13.87 23.31
CA PHE A 112 2.89 12.46 23.29
C PHE A 112 3.06 11.89 24.70
N LEU A 113 3.67 12.63 25.62
CA LEU A 113 3.77 12.22 27.04
C LEU A 113 2.42 12.14 27.76
N ARG A 114 1.42 12.92 27.33
CA ARG A 114 0.07 12.79 27.86
C ARG A 114 -0.66 11.60 27.27
N LEU A 115 -0.44 11.33 25.98
CA LEU A 115 -1.03 10.21 25.25
C LEU A 115 -0.57 8.87 25.83
N GLU A 116 0.73 8.68 25.95
CA GLU A 116 1.34 7.42 26.38
C GLU A 116 1.42 7.26 27.90
N ARG A 117 0.73 8.11 28.67
CA ARG A 117 0.87 8.08 30.12
C ARG A 117 0.39 6.72 30.68
N PRO A 118 1.23 5.99 31.44
CA PRO A 118 0.84 4.71 32.01
C PRO A 118 -0.37 4.82 32.93
N ALA A 119 -1.20 3.77 32.97
CA ALA A 119 -2.29 3.66 33.92
C ALA A 119 -1.78 3.67 35.38
N PRO A 120 -2.49 4.33 36.31
CA PRO A 120 -2.24 4.14 37.73
C PRO A 120 -2.43 2.66 38.11
N ALA A 121 -1.50 2.10 38.88
CA ALA A 121 -1.56 0.70 39.31
C ALA A 121 -2.90 0.38 40.01
N GLY A 122 -3.65 -0.59 39.46
CA GLY A 122 -4.94 -1.02 40.02
C GLY A 122 -6.15 -0.18 39.65
N ALA A 123 -6.05 0.70 38.64
CA ALA A 123 -7.22 1.40 38.11
C ALA A 123 -8.22 0.39 37.53
N ALA A 124 -9.48 0.47 37.98
CA ALA A 124 -10.53 -0.42 37.49
C ALA A 124 -10.88 -0.08 36.04
N PRO A 125 -11.22 -1.07 35.19
CA PRO A 125 -11.77 -0.80 33.87
C PRO A 125 -12.99 0.13 34.00
N GLU A 126 -12.90 1.29 33.36
CA GLU A 126 -13.98 2.27 33.26
C GLU A 126 -14.90 1.87 32.10
N GLY A 127 -16.13 2.39 32.10
CA GLY A 127 -17.13 1.88 31.17
C GLY A 127 -17.06 2.45 29.76
N ASP A 128 -16.98 3.78 29.59
CA ASP A 128 -17.01 4.54 28.30
C ASP A 128 -16.12 5.81 28.37
N ASP A 129 -15.37 5.96 29.46
CA ASP A 129 -14.59 7.13 29.83
C ASP A 129 -13.23 6.66 30.35
N TYR A 130 -12.49 5.94 29.49
CA TYR A 130 -11.17 5.43 29.83
C TYR A 130 -10.20 6.59 30.01
N GLU A 131 -9.49 6.61 31.13
CA GLU A 131 -8.49 7.64 31.42
C GLU A 131 -7.15 7.33 30.75
N THR A 132 -6.87 6.05 30.48
CA THR A 132 -5.64 5.59 29.80
C THR A 132 -5.91 4.46 28.80
N ILE A 133 -4.95 4.23 27.91
CA ILE A 133 -4.99 3.17 26.89
C ILE A 133 -4.98 1.77 27.53
N GLY A 134 -4.22 1.58 28.61
CA GLY A 134 -4.17 0.34 29.37
C GLY A 134 -5.50 -0.03 30.03
N GLN A 135 -6.26 0.94 30.56
CA GLN A 135 -7.62 0.68 31.06
C GLN A 135 -8.56 0.20 29.96
N PHE A 136 -8.43 0.76 28.77
CA PHE A 136 -9.23 0.40 27.61
C PHE A 136 -8.95 -1.05 27.17
N TYR A 137 -7.68 -1.44 27.06
CA TYR A 137 -7.32 -2.82 26.71
C TYR A 137 -7.63 -3.83 27.83
N ALA A 138 -7.51 -3.43 29.10
CA ALA A 138 -7.93 -4.26 30.23
C ALA A 138 -9.44 -4.58 30.19
N ALA A 139 -10.28 -3.65 29.72
CA ALA A 139 -11.70 -3.90 29.53
C ALA A 139 -11.95 -4.94 28.41
N ILE A 140 -11.23 -4.84 27.29
CA ILE A 140 -11.29 -5.82 26.20
C ILE A 140 -10.84 -7.20 26.68
N GLU A 141 -9.75 -7.27 27.45
CA GLU A 141 -9.25 -8.51 28.04
C GLU A 141 -10.32 -9.18 28.93
N LEU A 142 -10.92 -8.42 29.85
CA LEU A 142 -11.97 -8.92 30.73
C LEU A 142 -13.18 -9.41 29.92
N GLY A 143 -13.61 -8.62 28.93
CA GLY A 143 -14.71 -8.98 28.03
C GLY A 143 -14.47 -10.28 27.27
N LEU A 144 -13.26 -10.47 26.73
CA LEU A 144 -12.87 -11.71 26.05
C LEU A 144 -12.93 -12.92 26.99
N ARG A 145 -12.38 -12.81 28.20
CA ARG A 145 -12.40 -13.87 29.21
C ARG A 145 -13.83 -14.25 29.59
N GLU A 146 -14.66 -13.27 29.95
CA GLU A 146 -16.06 -13.50 30.36
C GLU A 146 -16.92 -14.07 29.22
N LEU A 147 -16.71 -13.63 27.99
CA LEU A 147 -17.39 -14.19 26.82
C LEU A 147 -16.96 -15.62 26.53
N CYS A 148 -15.67 -15.94 26.67
CA CYS A 148 -15.18 -17.32 26.49
C CYS A 148 -15.73 -18.24 27.57
N ASP A 149 -15.75 -17.81 28.84
CA ASP A 149 -16.30 -18.59 29.95
C ASP A 149 -17.80 -18.88 29.77
N ARG A 150 -18.56 -17.93 29.20
CA ARG A 150 -20.01 -18.04 29.04
C ARG A 150 -20.46 -18.71 27.74
N LEU A 151 -19.81 -18.40 26.62
CA LEU A 151 -20.23 -18.85 25.28
C LEU A 151 -19.37 -20.00 24.74
N GLY A 152 -18.18 -20.20 25.31
CA GLY A 152 -17.17 -21.10 24.77
C GLY A 152 -16.27 -20.41 23.75
N GLU A 153 -14.99 -20.73 23.80
CA GLU A 153 -13.93 -20.13 22.97
C GLU A 153 -14.21 -20.26 21.46
N GLN A 154 -14.70 -21.41 21.00
CA GLN A 154 -15.03 -21.64 19.58
C GLN A 154 -16.16 -20.73 19.06
N VAL A 155 -17.06 -20.28 19.94
CA VAL A 155 -18.14 -19.34 19.57
C VAL A 155 -17.61 -17.91 19.54
N VAL A 156 -16.68 -17.56 20.42
CA VAL A 156 -16.07 -16.24 20.47
C VAL A 156 -15.13 -16.05 19.29
N PHE A 157 -14.23 -17.01 19.04
CA PHE A 157 -13.25 -16.98 17.96
C PHE A 157 -13.80 -17.65 16.68
N SER A 158 -14.93 -17.14 16.20
CA SER A 158 -15.62 -17.65 15.02
C SER A 158 -15.15 -17.03 13.69
N GLY A 159 -14.08 -16.23 13.73
CA GLY A 159 -13.53 -15.50 12.59
C GLY A 159 -12.93 -16.39 11.52
N ASP A 160 -12.82 -15.85 10.31
CA ASP A 160 -12.14 -16.53 9.20
C ASP A 160 -10.61 -16.43 9.39
N PRO A 161 -9.90 -17.56 9.61
CA PRO A 161 -8.45 -17.54 9.81
C PRO A 161 -7.68 -16.97 8.61
N ALA A 162 -8.24 -17.00 7.40
CA ALA A 162 -7.61 -16.43 6.20
C ALA A 162 -7.48 -14.90 6.25
N ARG A 163 -8.16 -14.24 7.21
CA ARG A 163 -8.09 -12.79 7.43
C ARG A 163 -7.02 -12.34 8.39
N GLN A 164 -6.33 -13.28 9.04
CA GLN A 164 -5.25 -12.95 9.95
C GLN A 164 -4.03 -12.43 9.18
N VAL A 165 -3.44 -11.36 9.70
CA VAL A 165 -2.15 -10.85 9.24
C VAL A 165 -1.05 -11.60 9.98
N HIS A 166 -0.02 -12.02 9.25
CA HIS A 166 1.13 -12.74 9.78
C HIS A 166 2.41 -11.89 9.79
N ALA A 167 3.35 -12.23 10.66
CA ALA A 167 4.55 -11.45 10.99
C ALA A 167 5.50 -11.10 9.81
N GLY A 168 5.29 -11.63 8.61
CA GLY A 168 6.14 -11.38 7.44
C GLY A 168 6.39 -9.90 7.14
N HIS A 169 5.40 -9.03 7.38
CA HIS A 169 5.47 -7.60 7.06
C HIS A 169 6.05 -6.72 8.18
N PHE A 170 6.17 -7.25 9.41
CA PHE A 170 6.63 -6.51 10.60
C PHE A 170 7.96 -7.02 11.15
N ARG A 171 8.71 -7.83 10.39
CA ARG A 171 9.98 -8.45 10.84
C ARG A 171 11.09 -7.47 11.25
N HIS A 172 10.95 -6.19 10.88
CA HIS A 172 11.90 -5.12 11.19
C HIS A 172 11.31 -4.08 12.14
N THR A 173 10.22 -4.40 12.81
CA THR A 173 9.65 -3.60 13.91
C THR A 173 9.95 -4.35 15.21
N ALA A 174 10.15 -3.62 16.32
CA ALA A 174 10.17 -4.24 17.63
C ALA A 174 8.80 -4.86 17.92
N GLY A 175 8.79 -5.99 18.62
CA GLY A 175 7.58 -6.72 18.92
C GLY A 175 7.13 -7.79 17.94
N ARG A 176 6.01 -8.43 18.26
CA ARG A 176 5.52 -9.64 17.61
C ARG A 176 4.09 -9.50 17.13
N LEU A 177 3.91 -9.53 15.81
CA LEU A 177 2.58 -9.70 15.24
C LEU A 177 2.08 -11.13 15.47
N VAL A 178 1.06 -11.25 16.33
CA VAL A 178 0.39 -12.51 16.66
C VAL A 178 -0.86 -12.66 15.80
N ALA A 179 -0.97 -13.81 15.12
CA ALA A 179 -2.22 -14.22 14.50
C ALA A 179 -3.12 -14.80 15.61
N VAL A 180 -4.36 -14.30 15.69
CA VAL A 180 -5.30 -14.61 16.77
C VAL A 180 -6.28 -15.67 16.29
N HIS A 181 -6.37 -16.75 17.07
CA HIS A 181 -7.20 -17.92 16.77
C HIS A 181 -8.00 -18.42 17.97
N ASP A 182 -7.57 -18.00 19.17
CA ASP A 182 -8.03 -18.51 20.45
C ASP A 182 -7.77 -17.45 21.54
N LEU A 183 -8.26 -17.69 22.77
CA LEU A 183 -8.12 -16.76 23.89
C LEU A 183 -6.65 -16.56 24.23
N LYS A 184 -5.84 -17.61 24.18
CA LYS A 184 -4.42 -17.52 24.50
C LYS A 184 -3.68 -16.56 23.56
N SER A 185 -3.87 -16.69 22.26
CA SER A 185 -3.29 -15.82 21.24
C SER A 185 -3.87 -14.41 21.28
N ALA A 186 -5.15 -14.25 21.64
CA ALA A 186 -5.76 -12.94 21.85
C ALA A 186 -5.13 -12.20 23.05
N LEU A 187 -4.92 -12.90 24.16
CA LEU A 187 -4.27 -12.35 25.35
C LEU A 187 -2.81 -11.96 25.05
N ALA A 188 -2.08 -12.77 24.28
CA ALA A 188 -0.72 -12.43 23.86
C ALA A 188 -0.70 -11.17 22.96
N ALA A 189 -1.68 -11.01 22.06
CA ALA A 189 -1.80 -9.81 21.24
C ALA A 189 -2.10 -8.54 22.08
N LEU A 190 -2.92 -8.66 23.12
CA LEU A 190 -3.23 -7.56 24.04
C LEU A 190 -2.04 -7.20 24.93
N GLU A 191 -1.34 -8.21 25.44
CA GLU A 191 -0.12 -8.05 26.24
C GLU A 191 0.93 -7.26 25.45
N GLU A 192 1.17 -7.65 24.18
CA GLU A 192 2.09 -6.95 23.29
C GLU A 192 1.76 -5.45 23.13
N ILE A 193 0.49 -5.10 22.88
CA ILE A 193 0.07 -3.69 22.72
C ILE A 193 0.30 -2.90 24.01
N VAL A 194 -0.05 -3.48 25.16
CA VAL A 194 0.03 -2.78 26.46
C VAL A 194 1.48 -2.63 26.92
N GLU A 195 2.31 -3.67 26.73
CA GLU A 195 3.72 -3.67 27.13
C GLU A 195 4.53 -2.62 26.36
N GLN A 196 4.30 -2.47 25.05
CA GLN A 196 5.00 -1.47 24.24
C GLN A 196 4.55 -0.02 24.57
N GLY A 197 3.25 0.20 24.79
CA GLY A 197 2.72 1.53 25.13
C GLY A 197 3.09 1.99 26.54
N GLU A 198 2.70 1.21 27.56
CA GLU A 198 2.77 1.63 28.98
C GLU A 198 3.95 1.02 29.76
N GLY A 199 4.59 -0.02 29.22
CA GLY A 199 5.64 -0.79 29.89
C GLY A 199 5.11 -2.02 30.62
N ASN A 200 6.02 -2.82 31.14
CA ASN A 200 5.67 -4.05 31.83
C ASN A 200 4.94 -3.81 33.18
N SER A 201 4.08 -4.75 33.55
CA SER A 201 3.15 -4.69 34.69
C SER A 201 3.79 -4.62 36.09
N HIS A 202 5.11 -4.39 36.18
CA HIS A 202 5.88 -4.25 37.42
C HIS A 202 6.35 -2.82 37.69
N GLY A 203 5.92 -1.84 36.88
CA GLY A 203 6.33 -0.45 37.02
C GLY A 203 7.80 -0.23 36.65
N GLU A 204 8.33 -1.04 35.73
CA GLU A 204 9.63 -0.80 35.12
C GLU A 204 9.45 0.08 33.87
N VAL A 205 10.56 0.65 33.41
CA VAL A 205 10.54 1.49 32.20
C VAL A 205 10.62 0.67 30.91
N TRP A 206 10.89 -0.63 31.02
CA TRP A 206 11.24 -1.52 29.91
C TRP A 206 9.98 -2.19 29.34
N ASP A 207 9.94 -2.34 28.01
CA ASP A 207 8.86 -3.04 27.29
C ASP A 207 9.20 -4.52 27.02
N GLY A 208 10.44 -4.95 27.28
CA GLY A 208 10.88 -6.33 27.09
C GLY A 208 11.47 -6.61 25.70
N ASP A 209 11.43 -5.65 24.80
CA ASP A 209 11.97 -5.74 23.44
C ASP A 209 13.41 -5.23 23.33
N LYS A 210 13.98 -5.45 22.14
CA LYS A 210 15.31 -4.97 21.74
C LYS A 210 15.16 -3.88 20.70
N ASP A 211 15.92 -2.80 20.86
CA ASP A 211 15.99 -1.74 19.86
C ASP A 211 16.42 -2.34 18.50
N VAL A 212 15.58 -2.14 17.49
CA VAL A 212 15.79 -2.70 16.15
C VAL A 212 17.07 -2.18 15.49
N LEU A 213 17.40 -0.90 15.71
CA LEU A 213 18.58 -0.25 15.13
C LEU A 213 19.84 -0.53 15.96
N HIS A 214 19.66 -0.84 17.26
CA HIS A 214 20.71 -1.09 18.23
C HIS A 214 20.41 -2.34 19.06
N PRO A 215 20.52 -3.57 18.50
CA PRO A 215 20.08 -4.81 19.14
C PRO A 215 20.76 -5.13 20.49
N GLU A 216 21.87 -4.46 20.79
CA GLU A 216 22.54 -4.51 22.09
C GLU A 216 21.75 -3.82 23.22
N ARG A 217 20.76 -2.99 22.89
CA ARG A 217 19.98 -2.18 23.83
C ARG A 217 18.62 -2.82 24.09
N ASP A 218 18.17 -2.75 25.35
CA ASP A 218 16.78 -3.02 25.69
C ASP A 218 15.95 -1.77 25.36
N GLU A 219 14.72 -1.98 24.93
CA GLU A 219 13.81 -0.88 24.61
C GLU A 219 12.94 -0.51 25.83
N VAL A 220 12.62 0.77 25.93
CA VAL A 220 11.73 1.31 26.97
C VAL A 220 10.38 1.59 26.35
N ALA A 221 9.30 1.52 27.13
CA ALA A 221 7.97 1.81 26.62
C ALA A 221 7.83 3.24 26.07
N HIS A 222 6.81 3.48 25.24
CA HIS A 222 6.66 4.72 24.47
C HIS A 222 6.75 5.98 25.33
N TYR A 223 6.08 6.01 26.49
CA TYR A 223 6.15 7.12 27.44
C TYR A 223 7.58 7.49 27.80
N TYR A 224 8.40 6.48 28.12
CA TYR A 224 9.77 6.66 28.55
C TYR A 224 10.66 7.07 27.38
N ARG A 225 10.41 6.59 26.16
CA ARG A 225 11.11 7.06 24.95
C ARG A 225 10.89 8.56 24.70
N PHE A 226 9.66 9.04 24.85
CA PHE A 226 9.38 10.48 24.77
C PHE A 226 9.98 11.26 25.94
N GLN A 227 10.09 10.63 27.10
CA GLN A 227 10.79 11.21 28.25
C GLN A 227 12.30 11.35 27.99
N GLU A 228 12.93 10.39 27.28
CA GLU A 228 14.34 10.49 26.86
C GLU A 228 14.57 11.73 26.00
N LEU A 229 13.65 12.00 25.06
CA LEU A 229 13.71 13.19 24.20
C LEU A 229 13.49 14.49 24.98
N LYS A 230 12.54 14.51 25.93
CA LYS A 230 12.26 15.68 26.76
C LYS A 230 13.41 16.01 27.72
N LEU A 231 14.05 14.99 28.29
CA LEU A 231 15.15 15.15 29.25
C LEU A 231 16.53 15.17 28.59
N GLY A 232 16.61 14.85 27.30
CA GLY A 232 17.86 14.81 26.53
C GLY A 232 18.82 13.71 26.99
N ARG A 233 18.29 12.57 27.46
CA ARG A 233 19.09 11.47 28.00
C ARG A 233 18.34 10.14 27.97
N ARG A 234 19.05 9.04 27.66
CA ARG A 234 18.53 7.68 27.61
C ARG A 234 18.41 7.01 28.98
N TYR A 235 17.48 6.08 29.11
CA TYR A 235 17.43 5.13 30.21
C TYR A 235 18.55 4.09 30.06
N ARG A 236 19.02 3.57 31.20
CA ARG A 236 19.90 2.39 31.26
C ARG A 236 19.43 1.44 32.34
N ARG A 237 19.80 0.16 32.25
CA ARG A 237 19.45 -0.86 33.26
C ARG A 237 19.73 -0.36 34.68
N GLY A 238 18.72 -0.46 35.54
CA GLY A 238 18.74 0.04 36.92
C GLY A 238 18.08 1.40 37.12
N ASP A 239 17.78 2.14 36.04
CA ASP A 239 16.90 3.30 36.10
C ASP A 239 15.44 2.85 36.32
N THR A 240 14.66 3.71 36.98
CA THR A 240 13.26 3.51 37.33
C THR A 240 12.44 4.73 36.89
N PRO A 241 11.10 4.64 36.84
CA PRO A 241 10.27 5.80 36.53
C PRO A 241 10.53 7.01 37.47
N GLY A 242 10.87 6.74 38.74
CA GLY A 242 11.16 7.76 39.74
C GLY A 242 12.58 8.35 39.67
N SER A 243 13.59 7.55 39.27
CA SER A 243 14.96 8.07 39.14
C SER A 243 15.16 8.90 37.88
N GLY A 244 14.40 8.60 36.82
CA GLY A 244 14.61 9.15 35.48
C GLY A 244 15.84 8.55 34.77
N PRO A 245 16.12 9.01 33.54
CA PRO A 245 17.18 8.47 32.70
C PRO A 245 18.57 8.93 33.16
N THR A 246 19.52 8.00 33.28
CA THR A 246 20.92 8.31 33.66
C THR A 246 21.96 7.85 32.62
N GLY A 247 21.50 7.36 31.47
CA GLY A 247 22.31 6.85 30.36
C GLY A 247 22.91 7.93 29.45
N GLU A 248 23.12 7.58 28.18
CA GLU A 248 23.74 8.42 27.16
C GLU A 248 22.91 9.67 26.84
N PRO A 249 23.53 10.82 26.53
CA PRO A 249 22.77 12.02 26.15
C PRO A 249 22.05 11.82 24.81
N VAL A 250 20.81 12.31 24.72
CA VAL A 250 20.05 12.38 23.47
C VAL A 250 20.03 13.83 23.01
N ARG A 251 20.52 14.11 21.79
CA ARG A 251 20.63 15.49 21.29
C ARG A 251 19.58 15.78 20.22
N VAL A 252 18.93 16.92 20.38
CA VAL A 252 18.03 17.50 19.37
C VAL A 252 18.59 18.86 18.96
N ASP A 253 18.87 19.02 17.67
CA ASP A 253 19.16 20.28 17.00
C ASP A 253 17.84 20.92 16.51
N PRO A 254 17.37 22.02 17.13
CA PRO A 254 16.16 22.71 16.70
C PRO A 254 16.24 23.25 15.26
N ALA A 255 17.44 23.51 14.73
CA ALA A 255 17.61 23.95 13.34
C ALA A 255 17.35 22.82 12.33
N GLY A 256 17.40 21.57 12.78
CA GLY A 256 17.03 20.39 12.01
C GLY A 256 15.53 20.03 12.11
N VAL A 257 14.69 20.96 12.54
CA VAL A 257 13.22 20.80 12.53
C VAL A 257 12.62 21.69 11.45
N ARG A 258 11.97 21.07 10.46
CA ARG A 258 11.30 21.79 9.38
C ARG A 258 10.08 22.54 9.89
N PRO A 259 9.85 23.78 9.43
CA PRO A 259 8.68 24.54 9.84
C PRO A 259 7.41 23.88 9.31
N MET A 260 6.42 23.74 10.19
CA MET A 260 5.06 23.31 9.82
C MET A 260 4.06 24.10 10.68
N PRO A 261 3.01 24.69 10.09
CA PRO A 261 1.92 25.28 10.87
C PRO A 261 1.28 24.22 11.77
N VAL A 262 0.91 24.59 12.99
CA VAL A 262 0.10 23.73 13.86
C VAL A 262 -1.31 23.63 13.31
N ASN A 263 -1.84 22.40 13.21
CA ASN A 263 -3.13 22.07 12.62
C ASN A 263 -3.32 22.72 11.23
N PRO A 264 -2.50 22.32 10.23
CA PRO A 264 -2.56 22.90 8.88
C PRO A 264 -4.00 22.92 8.35
N ARG A 265 -4.39 24.07 7.80
CA ARG A 265 -5.70 24.25 7.14
C ARG A 265 -5.54 24.16 5.62
N PRO A 266 -6.63 23.82 4.89
CA PRO A 266 -6.61 23.88 3.44
C PRO A 266 -6.22 25.26 2.95
N ALA A 267 -5.23 25.33 2.07
CA ALA A 267 -4.84 26.56 1.41
C ALA A 267 -5.89 27.01 0.39
N GLU A 268 -5.71 28.24 -0.10
CA GLU A 268 -6.59 28.86 -1.09
C GLU A 268 -6.80 27.96 -2.31
N PRO A 269 -8.05 27.77 -2.78
CA PRO A 269 -8.36 27.00 -3.97
C PRO A 269 -7.50 27.40 -5.18
N GLY A 270 -6.93 26.42 -5.87
CA GLY A 270 -6.11 26.64 -7.06
C GLY A 270 -4.62 26.92 -6.81
N SER A 271 -4.23 27.24 -5.56
CA SER A 271 -2.81 27.42 -5.20
C SER A 271 -1.99 26.13 -5.33
N ALA A 272 -0.66 26.27 -5.49
CA ALA A 272 0.25 25.13 -5.55
C ALA A 272 0.22 24.30 -4.24
N VAL A 273 0.20 24.99 -3.08
CA VAL A 273 0.06 24.35 -1.77
C VAL A 273 -1.25 23.57 -1.67
N ARG A 274 -2.37 24.13 -2.13
CA ARG A 274 -3.66 23.43 -2.10
C ARG A 274 -3.63 22.15 -2.94
N LYS A 275 -3.03 22.20 -4.13
CA LYS A 275 -2.87 20.99 -4.97
C LYS A 275 -2.02 19.93 -4.29
N ALA A 276 -0.93 20.32 -3.62
CA ALA A 276 -0.08 19.41 -2.86
C ALA A 276 -0.78 18.83 -1.62
N GLN A 277 -1.61 19.63 -0.93
CA GLN A 277 -2.44 19.14 0.19
C GLN A 277 -3.51 18.17 -0.29
N ASP A 278 -4.21 18.49 -1.38
CA ASP A 278 -5.20 17.58 -1.96
C ASP A 278 -4.51 16.28 -2.40
N GLU A 279 -3.32 16.32 -3.03
CA GLU A 279 -2.54 15.12 -3.38
C GLU A 279 -2.18 14.27 -2.15
N PHE A 280 -1.74 14.92 -1.06
CA PHE A 280 -1.46 14.25 0.21
C PHE A 280 -2.71 13.58 0.78
N ASP A 281 -3.83 14.29 0.86
CA ASP A 281 -5.11 13.77 1.36
C ASP A 281 -5.58 12.55 0.53
N HIS A 282 -5.41 12.58 -0.80
CA HIS A 282 -5.74 11.45 -1.68
C HIS A 282 -4.82 10.24 -1.45
N THR A 283 -3.53 10.48 -1.27
CA THR A 283 -2.53 9.42 -1.03
C THR A 283 -2.76 8.78 0.34
N TYR A 284 -3.14 9.58 1.35
CA TYR A 284 -3.43 9.07 2.68
C TYR A 284 -4.71 8.23 2.68
N GLY A 285 -5.74 8.67 1.94
CA GLY A 285 -6.91 7.82 1.69
C GLY A 285 -6.56 6.49 1.01
N ALA A 286 -5.54 6.45 0.15
CA ALA A 286 -5.09 5.23 -0.51
C ALA A 286 -4.43 4.28 0.49
N VAL A 287 -3.63 4.82 1.41
CA VAL A 287 -3.07 4.04 2.52
C VAL A 287 -4.18 3.43 3.37
N LEU A 288 -5.19 4.20 3.78
CA LEU A 288 -6.30 3.67 4.58
C LEU A 288 -7.06 2.55 3.88
N HIS A 289 -7.32 2.70 2.59
CA HIS A 289 -7.99 1.67 1.80
C HIS A 289 -7.14 0.40 1.66
N LEU A 290 -5.85 0.56 1.36
CA LEU A 290 -4.93 -0.58 1.25
C LEU A 290 -4.78 -1.30 2.60
N LEU A 291 -4.69 -0.57 3.71
CA LEU A 291 -4.64 -1.14 5.06
C LEU A 291 -5.94 -1.86 5.41
N GLU A 292 -7.11 -1.27 5.13
CA GLU A 292 -8.41 -1.93 5.35
C GLU A 292 -8.49 -3.28 4.64
N ARG A 293 -8.11 -3.33 3.36
CA ARG A 293 -8.11 -4.58 2.59
C ARG A 293 -7.05 -5.55 3.12
N ALA A 294 -5.89 -5.04 3.50
CA ALA A 294 -4.82 -5.89 3.99
C ALA A 294 -5.16 -6.53 5.34
N PHE A 295 -5.90 -5.79 6.17
CA PHE A 295 -6.41 -6.22 7.45
C PHE A 295 -7.75 -6.96 7.35
N ASP A 296 -8.34 -7.18 6.17
CA ASP A 296 -9.59 -7.94 5.99
C ASP A 296 -9.43 -9.02 4.89
N GLY A 297 -8.35 -9.81 4.96
CA GLY A 297 -8.17 -10.98 4.08
C GLY A 297 -7.18 -10.84 2.93
N ASN A 298 -6.41 -9.74 2.86
CA ASN A 298 -5.43 -9.56 1.78
C ASN A 298 -4.06 -9.04 2.26
N PRO A 299 -3.35 -9.77 3.13
CA PRO A 299 -2.13 -9.28 3.79
C PRO A 299 -1.04 -8.84 2.80
N ARG A 300 -1.04 -9.34 1.56
CA ARG A 300 -0.10 -8.92 0.50
C ARG A 300 -0.15 -7.41 0.21
N LEU A 301 -1.30 -6.77 0.41
CA LEU A 301 -1.44 -5.33 0.23
C LEU A 301 -0.73 -4.50 1.30
N LEU A 302 -0.30 -5.08 2.43
CA LEU A 302 0.49 -4.36 3.44
C LEU A 302 1.79 -3.79 2.84
N ALA A 303 2.50 -4.58 2.05
CA ALA A 303 3.73 -4.13 1.41
C ALA A 303 3.49 -2.95 0.44
N VAL A 304 2.31 -2.92 -0.19
CA VAL A 304 1.88 -1.82 -1.06
C VAL A 304 1.49 -0.59 -0.25
N ALA A 305 0.79 -0.77 0.87
CA ALA A 305 0.46 0.30 1.80
C ALA A 305 1.73 0.96 2.35
N THR A 306 2.68 0.16 2.84
CA THR A 306 3.99 0.63 3.31
C THR A 306 4.76 1.36 2.22
N GLY A 307 4.78 0.83 0.99
CA GLY A 307 5.37 1.53 -0.16
C GLY A 307 4.73 2.90 -0.41
N THR A 308 3.40 2.98 -0.33
CA THR A 308 2.65 4.23 -0.48
C THR A 308 2.95 5.24 0.64
N MET A 309 3.32 4.78 1.84
CA MET A 309 3.73 5.66 2.95
C MET A 309 5.06 6.39 2.68
N TYR A 310 5.96 5.84 1.86
CA TYR A 310 7.15 6.58 1.42
C TYR A 310 6.78 7.77 0.52
N ALA A 311 5.78 7.62 -0.33
CA ALA A 311 5.25 8.72 -1.14
C ALA A 311 4.61 9.80 -0.25
N LEU A 312 3.87 9.41 0.80
CA LEU A 312 3.34 10.35 1.79
C LEU A 312 4.43 11.17 2.46
N LYS A 313 5.55 10.54 2.84
CA LYS A 313 6.71 11.24 3.39
C LYS A 313 7.22 12.31 2.42
N ALA A 314 7.44 11.96 1.15
CA ALA A 314 7.92 12.91 0.15
C ALA A 314 6.97 14.10 -0.04
N GLN A 315 5.66 13.83 -0.10
CA GLN A 315 4.62 14.86 -0.21
C GLN A 315 4.57 15.76 1.03
N ALA A 316 4.70 15.20 2.23
CA ALA A 316 4.73 15.96 3.47
C ALA A 316 5.95 16.88 3.55
N LEU A 317 7.13 16.39 3.17
CA LEU A 317 8.36 17.18 3.12
C LEU A 317 8.21 18.36 2.14
N ALA A 318 7.69 18.10 0.94
CA ALA A 318 7.44 19.14 -0.06
C ALA A 318 6.42 20.20 0.40
N LEU A 319 5.46 19.82 1.24
CA LEU A 319 4.53 20.78 1.88
C LEU A 319 5.23 21.65 2.92
N MET A 320 6.08 21.07 3.77
CA MET A 320 6.83 21.80 4.80
C MET A 320 7.83 22.78 4.19
N GLU A 321 8.47 22.43 3.08
CA GLU A 321 9.36 23.34 2.32
C GLU A 321 8.63 24.58 1.80
N GLN A 322 7.33 24.48 1.54
CA GLN A 322 6.47 25.59 1.14
C GLN A 322 5.86 26.36 2.33
N GLY A 323 6.27 26.03 3.57
CA GLY A 323 5.70 26.62 4.79
C GLY A 323 4.28 26.15 5.10
N ALA A 324 3.84 25.06 4.48
CA ALA A 324 2.55 24.42 4.70
C ALA A 324 2.71 23.10 5.47
N GLY A 325 1.62 22.37 5.64
CA GLY A 325 1.69 21.05 6.26
C GLY A 325 0.57 20.13 5.78
N PRO A 326 0.71 18.82 6.07
CA PRO A 326 -0.31 17.84 5.74
C PRO A 326 -1.61 18.08 6.50
N THR A 327 -2.74 17.88 5.81
CA THR A 327 -4.07 18.19 6.36
C THR A 327 -4.85 16.96 6.85
N PHE A 328 -4.52 15.76 6.35
CA PHE A 328 -5.19 14.49 6.68
C PHE A 328 -6.72 14.55 6.56
N ARG A 329 -7.23 15.22 5.52
CA ARG A 329 -8.69 15.28 5.33
C ARG A 329 -9.16 14.01 4.65
N TYR A 330 -10.28 13.50 5.13
CA TYR A 330 -10.94 12.40 4.45
C TYR A 330 -11.41 12.82 3.06
N VAL A 331 -10.92 12.12 2.04
CA VAL A 331 -11.44 12.20 0.67
C VAL A 331 -12.40 11.03 0.49
N ALA A 332 -13.68 11.30 0.23
CA ALA A 332 -14.65 10.22 0.01
C ALA A 332 -14.31 9.42 -1.26
N PRO A 333 -14.53 8.09 -1.31
CA PRO A 333 -14.15 7.22 -2.43
C PRO A 333 -14.57 7.73 -3.82
N GLU A 334 -15.73 8.37 -3.93
CA GLU A 334 -16.30 8.87 -5.18
C GLU A 334 -15.54 10.11 -5.71
N ARG A 335 -14.80 10.79 -4.82
CA ARG A 335 -14.02 11.99 -5.13
C ARG A 335 -12.55 11.68 -5.34
N ARG A 336 -12.12 10.44 -5.11
CA ARG A 336 -10.74 10.04 -5.27
C ARG A 336 -10.44 9.82 -6.75
N ARG A 337 -9.17 10.08 -7.11
CA ARG A 337 -8.60 9.78 -8.43
C ARG A 337 -8.54 8.27 -8.72
N TRP A 338 -8.87 7.44 -7.74
CA TRP A 338 -9.03 6.00 -7.81
C TRP A 338 -10.31 5.65 -7.05
N SER A 339 -11.30 5.05 -7.71
CA SER A 339 -12.59 4.76 -7.08
C SER A 339 -12.61 3.39 -6.42
N VAL A 340 -13.20 3.32 -5.23
CA VAL A 340 -13.41 2.07 -4.48
C VAL A 340 -14.75 1.46 -4.90
N GLY A 341 -14.74 0.22 -5.37
CA GLY A 341 -15.95 -0.52 -5.76
C GLY A 341 -15.61 -1.80 -6.51
N ASP A 342 -16.59 -2.68 -6.70
CA ASP A 342 -16.42 -4.01 -7.29
C ASP A 342 -16.26 -4.01 -8.82
N GLU A 343 -16.25 -2.82 -9.42
CA GLU A 343 -16.03 -2.67 -10.85
C GLU A 343 -14.61 -3.08 -11.23
N ARG A 344 -14.53 -3.92 -12.27
CA ARG A 344 -13.26 -4.38 -12.84
C ARG A 344 -12.50 -3.23 -13.46
N ARG A 345 -11.30 -2.95 -12.95
CA ARG A 345 -10.39 -1.91 -13.45
C ARG A 345 -8.97 -2.12 -12.97
N VAL A 346 -8.05 -1.41 -13.60
CA VAL A 346 -6.66 -1.24 -13.17
C VAL A 346 -6.42 0.22 -12.81
N VAL A 347 -5.85 0.48 -11.65
CA VAL A 347 -5.45 1.80 -11.19
C VAL A 347 -3.93 1.86 -11.10
N VAL A 348 -3.32 2.89 -11.67
CA VAL A 348 -1.88 3.16 -11.53
C VAL A 348 -1.64 3.96 -10.26
N LEU A 349 -0.89 3.41 -9.30
CA LEU A 349 -0.37 4.21 -8.19
C LEU A 349 0.87 4.97 -8.66
N ARG A 350 0.93 6.28 -8.34
CA ARG A 350 2.07 7.14 -8.64
C ARG A 350 3.35 6.52 -8.07
N ASP A 351 4.37 6.36 -8.92
CA ASP A 351 5.65 5.73 -8.56
C ASP A 351 5.52 4.33 -7.91
N GLY A 352 4.35 3.70 -8.07
CA GLY A 352 3.97 2.46 -7.42
C GLY A 352 3.43 1.41 -8.38
N PRO A 353 2.77 0.36 -7.87
CA PRO A 353 2.26 -0.74 -8.67
C PRO A 353 0.99 -0.38 -9.44
N TYR A 354 0.53 -1.35 -10.24
CA TYR A 354 -0.86 -1.39 -10.70
C TYR A 354 -1.72 -2.08 -9.65
N VAL A 355 -2.79 -1.44 -9.19
CA VAL A 355 -3.79 -2.08 -8.33
C VAL A 355 -4.98 -2.49 -9.17
N VAL A 356 -5.29 -3.77 -9.18
CA VAL A 356 -6.38 -4.37 -9.95
C VAL A 356 -7.56 -4.61 -9.01
N TYR A 357 -8.76 -4.24 -9.44
CA TYR A 357 -10.01 -4.35 -8.67
C TYR A 357 -11.03 -5.22 -9.41
N GLY A 358 -12.01 -5.77 -8.68
CA GLY A 358 -13.17 -6.46 -9.25
C GLY A 358 -12.92 -7.91 -9.68
N SER A 359 -11.96 -8.58 -9.03
CA SER A 359 -11.63 -9.99 -9.26
C SER A 359 -11.34 -10.28 -10.74
N VAL A 360 -10.58 -9.39 -11.38
CA VAL A 360 -10.13 -9.60 -12.77
C VAL A 360 -9.23 -10.83 -12.80
N PRO A 361 -9.52 -11.85 -13.62
CA PRO A 361 -8.70 -13.05 -13.68
C PRO A 361 -7.27 -12.75 -14.12
N LEU A 362 -6.29 -13.31 -13.40
CA LEU A 362 -4.87 -13.24 -13.73
C LEU A 362 -4.36 -14.60 -14.22
N ARG A 363 -3.56 -14.61 -15.28
CA ARG A 363 -2.96 -15.84 -15.84
C ARG A 363 -1.63 -15.56 -16.53
N ARG A 364 -0.84 -16.61 -16.79
CA ARG A 364 0.35 -16.49 -17.64
C ARG A 364 0.03 -16.81 -19.10
N LYS A 365 0.69 -16.11 -20.02
CA LYS A 365 0.66 -16.45 -21.46
C LYS A 365 2.06 -16.45 -22.02
N ARG A 366 2.42 -17.53 -22.69
CA ARG A 366 3.72 -17.70 -23.35
C ARG A 366 3.58 -17.63 -24.86
N LYS A 367 4.49 -16.92 -25.53
CA LYS A 367 4.54 -16.87 -26.99
C LYS A 367 5.08 -18.20 -27.52
N LEU A 368 4.33 -18.82 -28.43
CA LEU A 368 4.80 -19.98 -29.18
C LEU A 368 5.44 -19.51 -30.47
N VAL A 369 6.68 -19.95 -30.71
CA VAL A 369 7.42 -19.71 -31.94
C VAL A 369 7.63 -21.01 -32.72
N SER A 370 7.74 -20.91 -34.03
CA SER A 370 8.10 -22.03 -34.91
C SER A 370 9.59 -22.37 -34.79
N SER A 371 10.04 -23.46 -35.40
CA SER A 371 11.47 -23.79 -35.52
C SER A 371 12.28 -22.77 -36.35
N GLY A 372 11.61 -21.85 -37.04
CA GLY A 372 12.23 -20.74 -37.78
C GLY A 372 11.99 -19.38 -37.10
N ASP A 373 11.74 -19.38 -35.79
CA ASP A 373 11.52 -18.20 -34.94
C ASP A 373 10.27 -17.35 -35.28
N ASP A 374 9.32 -17.93 -36.02
CA ASP A 374 8.07 -17.25 -36.35
C ASP A 374 7.09 -17.27 -35.18
N ALA A 375 6.59 -16.12 -34.76
CA ALA A 375 5.51 -16.04 -33.78
C ALA A 375 4.21 -16.68 -34.32
N LEU A 376 3.72 -17.73 -33.64
CA LEU A 376 2.55 -18.50 -34.04
C LEU A 376 1.29 -18.10 -33.27
N THR A 377 1.33 -18.20 -31.94
CA THR A 377 0.19 -17.87 -31.07
C THR A 377 0.61 -17.65 -29.62
N TRP A 378 -0.35 -17.31 -28.76
CA TRP A 378 -0.18 -17.24 -27.30
C TRP A 378 -0.74 -18.51 -26.65
N GLN A 379 0.13 -19.28 -25.99
CA GLN A 379 -0.31 -20.38 -25.14
C GLN A 379 -0.77 -19.83 -23.79
N THR A 380 -2.00 -20.16 -23.39
CA THR A 380 -2.52 -19.81 -22.06
C THR A 380 -2.06 -20.86 -21.06
N GLY A 381 -1.36 -20.41 -20.02
CA GLY A 381 -0.98 -21.23 -18.88
C GLY A 381 -2.04 -21.20 -17.78
N GLU A 382 -1.68 -21.77 -16.63
CA GLU A 382 -2.57 -21.84 -15.47
C GLU A 382 -2.93 -20.43 -14.94
N PRO A 383 -4.15 -20.28 -14.38
CA PRO A 383 -4.52 -19.10 -13.59
C PRO A 383 -3.56 -18.88 -12.42
N LEU A 384 -3.37 -17.62 -12.07
CA LEU A 384 -2.68 -17.21 -10.85
C LEU A 384 -3.74 -16.88 -9.80
N GLU A 385 -3.62 -17.47 -8.61
CA GLU A 385 -4.53 -17.20 -7.49
C GLU A 385 -4.39 -15.75 -7.03
N THR A 386 -5.53 -15.05 -6.97
CA THR A 386 -5.62 -13.64 -6.58
C THR A 386 -6.85 -13.40 -5.74
N GLU A 387 -6.72 -12.48 -4.79
CA GLU A 387 -7.82 -11.87 -4.07
C GLU A 387 -8.63 -10.94 -5.00
N ASP A 388 -9.78 -10.43 -4.53
CA ASP A 388 -10.64 -9.54 -5.34
C ASP A 388 -9.97 -8.21 -5.74
N THR A 389 -8.98 -7.81 -4.95
CA THR A 389 -8.07 -6.71 -5.24
C THR A 389 -6.65 -7.23 -5.15
N TYR A 390 -5.77 -6.92 -6.10
CA TYR A 390 -4.36 -7.35 -6.02
C TYR A 390 -3.44 -6.34 -6.70
N ALA A 391 -2.15 -6.36 -6.35
CA ALA A 391 -1.17 -5.41 -6.87
C ALA A 391 -0.12 -6.09 -7.75
N LEU A 392 0.06 -5.57 -8.97
CA LEU A 392 1.05 -6.05 -9.94
C LEU A 392 2.26 -5.11 -10.00
N CYS A 393 3.45 -5.70 -10.06
CA CYS A 393 4.71 -4.97 -10.15
C CYS A 393 4.78 -4.14 -11.44
N ARG A 394 5.12 -2.86 -11.28
CA ARG A 394 5.37 -1.92 -12.38
C ARG A 394 6.84 -1.59 -12.54
N CYS A 395 7.62 -1.65 -11.47
CA CYS A 395 9.01 -1.23 -11.43
C CYS A 395 10.01 -2.25 -12.00
N GLY A 396 9.61 -3.51 -12.21
CA GLY A 396 10.55 -4.55 -12.69
C GLY A 396 11.49 -5.13 -11.63
N HIS A 397 11.40 -4.71 -10.36
CA HIS A 397 12.34 -5.13 -9.30
C HIS A 397 11.74 -5.97 -8.17
N SER A 398 10.42 -6.22 -8.16
CA SER A 398 9.80 -7.04 -7.10
C SER A 398 10.41 -8.45 -7.01
N GLY A 399 10.70 -8.95 -5.82
CA GLY A 399 11.06 -10.36 -5.61
C GLY A 399 9.88 -11.33 -5.80
N SER A 400 8.65 -10.81 -5.83
CA SER A 400 7.41 -11.59 -5.92
C SER A 400 6.69 -11.48 -7.28
N LYS A 401 7.41 -11.11 -8.35
CA LYS A 401 6.82 -10.91 -9.68
C LYS A 401 5.91 -12.09 -10.08
N PRO A 402 4.74 -11.81 -10.67
CA PRO A 402 4.29 -10.53 -11.22
C PRO A 402 3.70 -9.57 -10.18
N PHE A 403 3.61 -9.98 -8.90
CA PHE A 403 3.03 -9.18 -7.83
C PHE A 403 3.98 -8.10 -7.33
N CYS A 404 3.42 -7.09 -6.65
CA CYS A 404 4.19 -6.06 -5.98
C CYS A 404 4.45 -6.44 -4.51
N ASP A 405 5.70 -6.28 -4.07
CA ASP A 405 6.18 -6.47 -2.70
C ASP A 405 6.70 -5.17 -2.06
N GLY A 406 6.39 -4.02 -2.67
CA GLY A 406 6.82 -2.71 -2.16
C GLY A 406 8.25 -2.28 -2.54
N THR A 407 9.05 -3.10 -3.23
CA THR A 407 10.45 -2.76 -3.60
C THR A 407 10.57 -1.41 -4.32
N HIS A 408 9.55 -1.03 -5.11
CA HIS A 408 9.51 0.24 -5.84
C HIS A 408 9.80 1.48 -4.96
N ALA A 409 9.33 1.48 -3.71
CA ALA A 409 9.51 2.60 -2.79
C ALA A 409 10.95 2.70 -2.28
N VAL A 410 11.60 1.54 -2.07
CA VAL A 410 12.99 1.46 -1.60
C VAL A 410 13.97 1.91 -2.68
N ILE A 411 13.73 1.51 -3.93
CA ILE A 411 14.61 1.85 -5.06
C ILE A 411 14.30 3.23 -5.68
N GLY A 412 13.29 3.94 -5.18
CA GLY A 412 12.87 5.22 -5.73
C GLY A 412 12.40 5.12 -7.19
N PHE A 413 11.56 4.13 -7.51
CA PHE A 413 11.06 3.92 -8.87
C PHE A 413 10.39 5.18 -9.44
N ASP A 414 10.88 5.68 -10.56
CA ASP A 414 10.21 6.73 -11.33
C ASP A 414 9.14 6.11 -12.25
N GLY A 415 7.89 6.25 -11.82
CA GLY A 415 6.72 5.75 -12.51
C GLY A 415 6.03 6.80 -13.38
N THR A 416 6.66 7.93 -13.69
CA THR A 416 6.06 9.04 -14.44
C THR A 416 5.38 8.55 -15.72
N GLU A 417 4.07 8.78 -15.84
CA GLU A 417 3.28 8.37 -17.01
C GLU A 417 3.44 9.35 -18.19
N ALA A 418 3.99 8.84 -19.30
CA ALA A 418 4.23 9.56 -20.55
C ALA A 418 3.29 9.17 -21.70
N ALA A 419 2.35 8.23 -21.47
CA ALA A 419 1.44 7.73 -22.50
C ALA A 419 0.63 8.84 -23.18
N VAL A 420 0.59 8.79 -24.51
CA VAL A 420 -0.20 9.71 -25.35
C VAL A 420 -1.69 9.48 -25.12
N MET A 421 -2.42 10.54 -24.78
CA MET A 421 -3.85 10.48 -24.42
C MET A 421 -4.81 10.73 -25.59
N ARG A 422 -4.29 10.86 -26.81
CA ARG A 422 -5.13 11.02 -28.01
C ARG A 422 -5.82 9.70 -28.37
N PRO A 423 -7.10 9.72 -28.80
CA PRO A 423 -7.81 8.52 -29.20
C PRO A 423 -7.11 7.76 -30.33
N TYR A 424 -7.24 6.42 -30.34
CA TYR A 424 -6.68 5.56 -31.37
C TYR A 424 -7.02 6.01 -32.79
N ARG A 425 -8.29 6.37 -33.00
CA ARG A 425 -8.81 6.78 -34.31
C ARG A 425 -8.08 8.01 -34.87
N GLU A 426 -7.52 8.85 -34.01
CA GLU A 426 -6.75 10.03 -34.42
C GLU A 426 -5.27 9.70 -34.71
N LEU A 427 -4.72 8.69 -34.02
CA LEU A 427 -3.33 8.26 -34.18
C LEU A 427 -3.16 7.22 -35.30
N GLN A 428 -4.24 6.58 -35.73
CA GLN A 428 -4.15 5.43 -36.63
C GLN A 428 -3.68 5.84 -38.03
N HIS A 429 -2.74 5.06 -38.54
CA HIS A 429 -2.39 5.01 -39.95
C HIS A 429 -3.24 3.93 -40.62
N VAL A 430 -4.00 4.32 -41.64
CA VAL A 430 -4.88 3.42 -42.38
C VAL A 430 -4.17 2.95 -43.65
N HIS A 431 -4.09 1.64 -43.81
CA HIS A 431 -3.51 0.97 -44.96
C HIS A 431 -4.59 0.17 -45.69
N ASP A 432 -4.73 0.42 -46.99
CA ASP A 432 -5.79 -0.17 -47.80
C ASP A 432 -5.40 -1.56 -48.32
N GLY A 433 -6.35 -2.50 -48.26
CA GLY A 433 -6.34 -3.77 -48.98
C GLY A 433 -7.66 -3.95 -49.75
N VAL A 434 -7.85 -5.11 -50.37
CA VAL A 434 -9.08 -5.48 -51.07
C VAL A 434 -10.01 -6.22 -50.10
N GLY A 435 -11.14 -5.59 -49.75
CA GLY A 435 -12.11 -6.14 -48.79
C GLY A 435 -11.63 -6.15 -47.33
N ILE A 436 -10.57 -5.42 -47.02
CA ILE A 436 -10.04 -5.19 -45.67
C ILE A 436 -9.24 -3.88 -45.64
N SER A 437 -9.25 -3.20 -44.50
CA SER A 437 -8.43 -2.03 -44.23
C SER A 437 -7.69 -2.24 -42.91
N ALA A 438 -6.35 -2.26 -42.94
CA ALA A 438 -5.54 -2.41 -41.73
C ALA A 438 -5.29 -1.04 -41.09
N GLN A 439 -5.48 -0.95 -39.79
CA GLN A 439 -5.31 0.26 -39.00
C GLN A 439 -4.14 0.03 -38.04
N ARG A 440 -3.22 1.00 -37.95
CA ARG A 440 -2.01 0.87 -37.13
C ARG A 440 -1.72 2.11 -36.30
N VAL A 441 -1.53 1.94 -35.00
CA VAL A 441 -0.92 2.94 -34.11
C VAL A 441 0.42 2.41 -33.62
N GLY A 442 1.50 3.04 -34.07
CA GLY A 442 2.87 2.56 -33.84
C GLY A 442 3.30 2.66 -32.38
N GLU A 443 2.81 3.67 -31.68
CA GLU A 443 3.09 4.00 -30.28
C GLU A 443 2.62 2.92 -29.30
N LEU A 444 1.69 2.06 -29.73
CA LEU A 444 1.21 0.91 -28.94
C LEU A 444 2.03 -0.36 -29.20
N CYS A 445 2.98 -0.37 -30.14
CA CYS A 445 3.68 -1.59 -30.52
C CYS A 445 4.63 -2.06 -29.41
N ILE A 446 4.44 -3.29 -28.92
CA ILE A 446 5.39 -3.95 -27.99
C ILE A 446 6.42 -4.84 -28.69
N HIS A 447 6.45 -4.78 -30.02
CA HIS A 447 7.35 -5.55 -30.87
C HIS A 447 7.20 -7.08 -30.79
N ALA A 448 6.05 -7.63 -30.39
CA ALA A 448 5.80 -9.08 -30.31
C ALA A 448 5.91 -9.86 -31.65
N ALA A 449 6.12 -9.18 -32.77
CA ALA A 449 6.46 -9.71 -34.10
C ALA A 449 5.40 -10.55 -34.87
N PHE A 450 4.18 -10.72 -34.36
CA PHE A 450 3.09 -11.39 -35.09
C PHE A 450 2.75 -10.77 -36.46
N CYS A 451 2.97 -9.46 -36.63
CA CYS A 451 2.67 -8.74 -37.87
C CYS A 451 3.71 -8.93 -38.99
N ILE A 452 4.90 -9.46 -38.68
CA ILE A 452 5.97 -9.70 -39.67
C ILE A 452 5.77 -11.07 -40.31
N GLY A 453 5.63 -12.12 -39.49
CA GLY A 453 5.40 -13.51 -39.91
C GLY A 453 6.48 -14.12 -40.84
N ARG A 454 6.28 -15.37 -41.24
CA ARG A 454 7.26 -16.18 -42.01
C ARG A 454 7.48 -15.77 -43.47
N THR A 455 6.45 -15.19 -44.09
CA THR A 455 6.42 -14.95 -45.54
C THR A 455 6.80 -13.52 -45.90
N ARG A 456 6.04 -12.56 -45.38
CA ARG A 456 6.21 -11.11 -45.58
C ARG A 456 5.32 -10.36 -44.57
N PRO A 457 5.66 -9.11 -44.20
CA PRO A 457 4.88 -8.31 -43.26
C PRO A 457 3.48 -7.99 -43.78
N ILE A 458 2.53 -7.71 -42.87
CA ILE A 458 1.13 -7.34 -43.22
C ILE A 458 1.09 -6.28 -44.31
N ALA A 459 1.90 -5.23 -44.21
CA ALA A 459 1.94 -4.14 -45.19
C ALA A 459 2.22 -4.63 -46.63
N ALA A 460 3.02 -5.69 -46.79
CA ALA A 460 3.31 -6.29 -48.09
C ALA A 460 2.27 -7.34 -48.53
N MET A 461 1.36 -7.76 -47.64
CA MET A 461 0.27 -8.70 -47.93
C MET A 461 -1.02 -7.99 -48.37
N LEU A 462 -1.22 -6.73 -47.95
CA LEU A 462 -2.49 -6.00 -48.16
C LEU A 462 -2.92 -5.92 -49.63
N ALA A 463 -1.97 -5.76 -50.55
CA ALA A 463 -2.26 -5.70 -51.99
C ALA A 463 -2.90 -7.00 -52.54
N ASP A 464 -2.66 -8.13 -51.88
CA ASP A 464 -3.09 -9.46 -52.33
C ASP A 464 -4.27 -10.00 -51.52
N THR A 465 -4.93 -9.15 -50.73
CA THR A 465 -6.07 -9.54 -49.87
C THR A 465 -7.38 -9.78 -50.62
N GLU A 466 -7.37 -9.71 -51.96
CA GLU A 466 -8.46 -10.24 -52.79
C GLU A 466 -8.57 -11.75 -52.58
N ASP A 467 -7.42 -12.43 -52.46
CA ASP A 467 -7.32 -13.83 -52.05
C ASP A 467 -7.79 -13.98 -50.60
N SER A 468 -8.80 -14.84 -50.39
CA SER A 468 -9.39 -15.09 -49.08
C SER A 468 -8.39 -15.65 -48.08
N ASP A 469 -7.44 -16.48 -48.51
CA ASP A 469 -6.45 -17.10 -47.61
C ASP A 469 -5.45 -16.05 -47.12
N VAL A 470 -5.03 -15.14 -48.01
CA VAL A 470 -4.18 -14.00 -47.64
C VAL A 470 -4.93 -13.08 -46.68
N ARG A 471 -6.20 -12.77 -46.96
CA ARG A 471 -7.03 -11.92 -46.09
C ARG A 471 -7.21 -12.54 -44.70
N SER A 472 -7.57 -13.82 -44.62
CA SER A 472 -7.69 -14.55 -43.36
C SER A 472 -6.36 -14.62 -42.59
N ALA A 473 -5.24 -14.77 -43.28
CA ALA A 473 -3.92 -14.74 -42.66
C ALA A 473 -3.57 -13.35 -42.08
N VAL A 474 -3.94 -12.26 -42.77
CA VAL A 474 -3.79 -10.89 -42.24
C VAL A 474 -4.64 -10.70 -40.98
N MET A 475 -5.92 -11.05 -41.04
CA MET A 475 -6.84 -10.95 -39.89
C MET A 475 -6.29 -11.71 -38.68
N GLY A 476 -5.91 -12.98 -38.87
CA GLY A 476 -5.34 -13.80 -37.81
C GLY A 476 -4.05 -13.22 -37.21
N ARG A 477 -3.16 -12.63 -38.00
CA ARG A 477 -1.95 -11.96 -37.46
C ARG A 477 -2.28 -10.71 -36.64
N ILE A 478 -3.27 -9.93 -37.08
CA ILE A 478 -3.74 -8.75 -36.36
C ILE A 478 -4.37 -9.16 -35.01
N ASP A 479 -5.15 -10.22 -35.00
CA ASP A 479 -5.82 -10.75 -33.82
C ASP A 479 -4.85 -11.22 -32.72
N HIS A 480 -3.65 -11.68 -33.10
CA HIS A 480 -2.60 -12.05 -32.16
C HIS A 480 -1.78 -10.86 -31.61
N CYS A 481 -1.96 -9.64 -32.14
CA CYS A 481 -1.27 -8.45 -31.66
C CYS A 481 -1.77 -8.07 -30.25
N PRO A 482 -0.98 -8.26 -29.18
CA PRO A 482 -1.50 -8.13 -27.81
C PRO A 482 -1.87 -6.69 -27.45
N SER A 483 -1.11 -5.71 -27.93
CA SER A 483 -1.33 -4.31 -27.60
C SER A 483 -2.48 -3.65 -28.37
N GLY A 484 -3.02 -4.32 -29.39
CA GLY A 484 -3.96 -3.69 -30.32
C GLY A 484 -3.32 -2.60 -31.18
N SER A 485 -1.98 -2.58 -31.31
CA SER A 485 -1.28 -1.69 -32.24
C SER A 485 -1.83 -1.83 -33.66
N TYR A 486 -2.18 -3.06 -34.05
CA TYR A 486 -2.97 -3.34 -35.25
C TYR A 486 -4.42 -3.69 -34.91
N SER A 487 -5.33 -3.15 -35.71
CA SER A 487 -6.73 -3.59 -35.89
C SER A 487 -7.07 -3.59 -37.38
N TYR A 488 -8.25 -4.07 -37.76
CA TYR A 488 -8.72 -3.98 -39.15
C TYR A 488 -10.19 -3.58 -39.22
N ALA A 489 -10.62 -3.09 -40.37
CA ALA A 489 -12.02 -2.86 -40.70
C ALA A 489 -12.34 -3.50 -42.06
N ILE A 490 -13.62 -3.77 -42.34
CA ILE A 490 -14.04 -4.30 -43.65
C ILE A 490 -13.91 -3.24 -44.74
N GLU A 491 -14.25 -2.00 -44.40
CA GLU A 491 -14.18 -0.85 -45.29
C GLU A 491 -13.23 0.21 -44.75
N ARG A 492 -12.68 1.03 -45.64
CA ARG A 492 -11.77 2.12 -45.27
C ARG A 492 -12.48 3.13 -44.36
N GLY A 493 -11.91 3.36 -43.18
CA GLY A 493 -12.49 4.28 -42.19
C GLY A 493 -13.74 3.76 -41.48
N GLY A 494 -14.10 2.49 -41.73
CA GLY A 494 -15.13 1.78 -40.98
C GLY A 494 -14.71 1.49 -39.54
N GLU A 495 -15.64 0.93 -38.76
CA GLU A 495 -15.38 0.53 -37.38
C GLU A 495 -14.37 -0.62 -37.31
N SER A 496 -13.48 -0.54 -36.32
CA SER A 496 -12.48 -1.58 -36.08
C SER A 496 -13.18 -2.86 -35.66
N VAL A 497 -12.87 -3.94 -36.37
CA VAL A 497 -13.19 -5.31 -36.01
C VAL A 497 -12.04 -5.85 -35.18
N GLU A 498 -12.38 -6.39 -34.02
CA GLU A 498 -11.45 -7.07 -33.12
C GLU A 498 -12.08 -8.35 -32.59
N VAL A 499 -11.24 -9.31 -32.19
CA VAL A 499 -11.72 -10.54 -31.56
C VAL A 499 -12.38 -10.24 -30.22
N ASP A 500 -13.43 -10.99 -29.90
CA ASP A 500 -14.03 -10.95 -28.57
C ASP A 500 -13.05 -11.55 -27.55
N LEU A 501 -12.64 -10.75 -26.58
CA LEU A 501 -11.72 -11.16 -25.53
C LEU A 501 -12.41 -11.06 -24.16
N PRO A 502 -12.30 -12.08 -23.30
CA PRO A 502 -12.82 -11.99 -21.96
C PRO A 502 -12.05 -10.95 -21.14
N GLN A 503 -12.72 -10.34 -20.17
CA GLN A 503 -12.05 -9.51 -19.18
C GLN A 503 -11.03 -10.32 -18.39
N ALA A 504 -9.75 -10.00 -18.55
CA ALA A 504 -8.64 -10.65 -17.86
C ALA A 504 -7.35 -9.85 -18.01
N ILE A 505 -6.38 -10.15 -17.15
CA ILE A 505 -4.99 -9.73 -17.29
C ILE A 505 -4.13 -10.96 -17.52
N SER A 506 -3.29 -10.93 -18.56
CA SER A 506 -2.31 -11.99 -18.82
C SER A 506 -0.89 -11.47 -18.70
N VAL A 507 -0.07 -12.12 -17.87
CA VAL A 507 1.37 -11.85 -17.76
C VAL A 507 2.05 -12.49 -18.96
N LEU A 508 2.62 -11.67 -19.85
CA LEU A 508 3.24 -12.16 -21.07
C LEU A 508 4.69 -12.60 -20.83
N GLU A 509 5.04 -13.71 -21.46
CA GLU A 509 6.39 -14.24 -21.64
C GLU A 509 6.61 -14.52 -23.13
N GLU A 510 7.73 -14.05 -23.67
CA GLU A 510 8.13 -14.25 -25.07
C GLU A 510 9.11 -15.44 -25.19
N GLU A 511 9.80 -15.57 -26.33
CA GLU A 511 10.86 -16.57 -26.50
C GLU A 511 11.92 -16.49 -25.40
N ASP A 512 12.58 -17.62 -25.15
CA ASP A 512 13.71 -17.74 -24.21
C ASP A 512 13.43 -17.24 -22.78
N GLY A 513 12.16 -17.27 -22.36
CA GLY A 513 11.75 -16.86 -21.01
C GLY A 513 11.78 -15.35 -20.82
N LEU A 514 11.82 -14.56 -21.90
CA LEU A 514 11.82 -13.11 -21.85
C LEU A 514 10.50 -12.60 -21.28
N ALA A 515 10.57 -11.96 -20.12
CA ALA A 515 9.42 -11.33 -19.47
C ALA A 515 8.95 -10.12 -20.29
N SER A 516 7.66 -10.05 -20.60
CA SER A 516 7.07 -9.03 -21.49
C SER A 516 6.04 -8.15 -20.75
N ALA A 517 5.00 -7.66 -21.42
CA ALA A 517 4.01 -6.76 -20.85
C ALA A 517 2.94 -7.46 -19.98
N LEU A 518 2.10 -6.66 -19.29
CA LEU A 518 0.80 -7.11 -18.79
C LEU A 518 -0.26 -6.87 -19.88
N TRP A 519 -0.89 -7.93 -20.36
CA TRP A 519 -1.92 -7.86 -21.39
C TRP A 519 -3.31 -7.74 -20.77
N VAL A 520 -3.88 -6.53 -20.82
CA VAL A 520 -5.22 -6.22 -20.32
C VAL A 520 -6.22 -6.39 -21.46
N THR A 521 -7.28 -7.17 -21.23
CA THR A 521 -8.23 -7.60 -22.26
C THR A 521 -9.68 -7.44 -21.83
N GLY A 522 -10.62 -7.41 -22.79
CA GLY A 522 -12.06 -7.36 -22.57
C GLY A 522 -12.61 -6.01 -22.10
N GLY A 523 -11.91 -4.92 -22.42
CA GLY A 523 -12.39 -3.58 -22.05
C GLY A 523 -12.25 -3.27 -20.56
N VAL A 524 -11.33 -3.91 -19.84
CA VAL A 524 -11.01 -3.52 -18.46
C VAL A 524 -10.40 -2.11 -18.48
N PRO A 525 -11.03 -1.10 -17.84
CA PRO A 525 -10.53 0.26 -17.82
C PRO A 525 -9.21 0.38 -17.06
N VAL A 526 -8.34 1.31 -17.50
CA VAL A 526 -7.09 1.64 -16.83
C VAL A 526 -7.09 3.12 -16.47
N VAL A 527 -6.92 3.44 -15.19
CA VAL A 527 -6.92 4.80 -14.65
C VAL A 527 -5.50 5.18 -14.24
N ARG A 528 -5.00 6.29 -14.76
CA ARG A 528 -3.66 6.83 -14.46
C ARG A 528 -3.58 7.34 -13.01
N SER A 529 -2.38 7.59 -12.51
CA SER A 529 -2.20 8.14 -11.16
C SER A 529 -2.76 9.57 -10.98
N ASP A 530 -2.86 10.32 -12.08
CA ASP A 530 -3.52 11.64 -12.13
C ASP A 530 -5.06 11.56 -12.11
N GLY A 531 -5.65 10.35 -12.14
CA GLY A 531 -7.08 10.10 -12.15
C GLY A 531 -7.74 10.16 -13.53
N VAL A 532 -6.99 10.47 -14.59
CA VAL A 532 -7.51 10.49 -15.96
C VAL A 532 -7.52 9.05 -16.51
N PRO A 533 -8.67 8.54 -17.00
CA PRO A 533 -8.73 7.22 -17.61
C PRO A 533 -8.00 7.21 -18.96
N LEU A 534 -7.30 6.10 -19.25
CA LEU A 534 -6.88 5.79 -20.62
C LEU A 534 -8.11 5.46 -21.46
N GLU A 535 -8.00 5.63 -22.78
CA GLU A 535 -9.01 5.11 -23.72
C GLU A 535 -9.23 3.62 -23.45
N THR A 536 -10.47 3.25 -23.09
CA THR A 536 -10.82 1.85 -22.83
C THR A 536 -10.90 1.10 -24.15
N ARG A 537 -10.11 0.04 -24.27
CA ARG A 537 -9.98 -0.75 -25.49
C ARG A 537 -10.24 -2.22 -25.20
N ASN A 538 -10.61 -2.97 -26.23
CA ASN A 538 -10.74 -4.42 -26.13
C ASN A 538 -9.42 -5.10 -25.70
N ARG A 539 -8.26 -4.54 -26.08
CA ARG A 539 -6.95 -4.95 -25.55
C ARG A 539 -5.94 -3.80 -25.49
N MET A 540 -5.05 -3.87 -24.49
CA MET A 540 -3.87 -3.01 -24.35
C MET A 540 -2.78 -3.70 -23.54
N THR A 541 -1.56 -3.16 -23.57
CA THR A 541 -0.40 -3.71 -22.86
C THR A 541 0.22 -2.69 -21.91
N LEU A 542 0.34 -3.04 -20.64
CA LEU A 542 0.97 -2.21 -19.61
C LEU A 542 2.43 -2.63 -19.38
N CYS A 543 3.31 -1.65 -19.18
CA CYS A 543 4.72 -1.86 -18.87
C CYS A 543 4.86 -2.43 -17.46
N ARG A 544 5.62 -3.52 -17.31
CA ARG A 544 6.00 -4.08 -15.99
C ARG A 544 7.50 -4.20 -15.76
N CYS A 545 8.32 -3.78 -16.74
CA CYS A 545 9.77 -3.78 -16.61
C CYS A 545 10.32 -2.48 -15.99
N GLY A 546 9.49 -1.45 -15.82
CA GLY A 546 9.91 -0.15 -15.28
C GLY A 546 10.61 0.80 -16.27
N HIS A 547 10.99 0.34 -17.47
CA HIS A 547 11.84 1.10 -18.39
C HIS A 547 11.14 1.70 -19.62
N SER A 548 9.84 1.43 -19.83
CA SER A 548 9.13 1.97 -21.00
C SER A 548 9.17 3.50 -21.04
N GLY A 549 9.42 4.08 -22.21
CA GLY A 549 9.27 5.51 -22.47
C GLY A 549 7.82 5.94 -22.62
N ASN A 550 6.88 4.98 -22.73
CA ASN A 550 5.45 5.22 -22.95
C ASN A 550 4.58 4.82 -21.75
N LYS A 551 5.13 4.82 -20.52
CA LYS A 551 4.40 4.42 -19.29
C LYS A 551 3.03 5.11 -19.17
N PRO A 552 1.99 4.42 -18.69
CA PRO A 552 2.01 3.05 -18.17
C PRO A 552 1.94 2.00 -19.28
N LEU A 553 1.83 2.39 -20.55
CA LEU A 553 1.83 1.45 -21.67
C LEU A 553 3.22 0.86 -21.88
N CYS A 554 3.26 -0.34 -22.46
CA CYS A 554 4.51 -0.96 -22.91
C CYS A 554 4.81 -0.52 -24.36
N ASP A 555 6.07 -0.25 -24.64
CA ASP A 555 6.64 0.11 -25.94
C ASP A 555 7.69 -0.90 -26.44
N GLY A 556 7.83 -2.04 -25.74
CA GLY A 556 8.78 -3.09 -26.11
C GLY A 556 10.20 -2.95 -25.55
N THR A 557 10.51 -1.90 -24.78
CA THR A 557 11.84 -1.71 -24.15
C THR A 557 12.29 -2.91 -23.32
N HIS A 558 11.36 -3.73 -22.81
CA HIS A 558 11.69 -4.97 -22.09
C HIS A 558 12.57 -5.93 -22.91
N ARG A 559 12.47 -5.93 -24.25
CA ARG A 559 13.31 -6.76 -25.13
C ARG A 559 14.73 -6.23 -25.21
N GLU A 560 14.89 -4.91 -25.28
CA GLU A 560 16.20 -4.25 -25.37
C GLU A 560 17.03 -4.45 -24.10
N ILE A 561 16.38 -4.43 -22.94
CA ILE A 561 17.04 -4.61 -21.65
C ILE A 561 17.14 -6.08 -21.21
N GLY A 562 16.61 -7.02 -21.99
CA GLY A 562 16.58 -8.44 -21.61
C GLY A 562 15.85 -8.68 -20.29
N PHE A 563 14.63 -8.15 -20.14
CA PHE A 563 13.88 -8.27 -18.88
C PHE A 563 13.48 -9.73 -18.61
N HIS A 564 13.86 -10.25 -17.45
CA HIS A 564 13.45 -11.56 -16.93
C HIS A 564 12.88 -11.42 -15.52
N GLU A 565 11.98 -12.33 -15.13
CA GLU A 565 11.42 -12.31 -13.76
C GLU A 565 12.43 -12.77 -12.71
N GLU A 566 13.25 -13.76 -13.06
CA GLU A 566 14.35 -14.28 -12.26
C GLU A 566 15.67 -13.77 -12.85
N GLN A 567 16.44 -13.00 -12.07
CA GLN A 567 17.80 -12.64 -12.46
C GLN A 567 18.76 -13.80 -12.12
N PRO A 568 19.70 -14.17 -13.01
CA PRO A 568 20.75 -15.12 -12.67
C PRO A 568 21.57 -14.63 -11.47
N ALA A 569 21.97 -15.55 -10.58
CA ALA A 569 22.62 -15.24 -9.29
C ALA A 569 23.88 -14.36 -9.39
N ASP A 570 24.55 -14.29 -10.55
CA ASP A 570 25.80 -13.55 -10.75
C ASP A 570 25.66 -12.01 -10.74
N GLN A 571 24.45 -11.45 -10.86
CA GLN A 571 24.24 -9.99 -10.80
C GLN A 571 23.80 -9.49 -9.41
N GLN A 572 23.60 -10.38 -8.43
CA GLN A 572 23.25 -9.99 -7.06
C GLN A 572 24.44 -9.47 -6.24
N LEU A 573 25.68 -9.72 -6.68
CA LEU A 573 26.89 -9.30 -5.97
C LEU A 573 27.25 -7.82 -6.20
N THR A 574 26.92 -7.24 -7.35
CA THR A 574 27.30 -5.84 -7.67
C THR A 574 26.39 -4.78 -7.03
N THR A 575 25.19 -5.15 -6.59
CA THR A 575 24.26 -4.23 -5.93
C THR A 575 24.49 -4.10 -4.42
N ARG A 576 25.14 -5.09 -3.78
CA ARG A 576 25.48 -5.01 -2.35
C ARG A 576 26.65 -4.09 -2.04
N GLU A 577 27.58 -3.88 -2.97
CA GLU A 577 28.76 -3.03 -2.75
C GLU A 577 28.46 -1.52 -2.90
N GLY A 578 27.34 -1.14 -3.52
CA GLY A 578 26.95 0.26 -3.70
C GLY A 578 26.08 0.87 -2.59
N MET A 579 25.64 0.07 -1.60
CA MET A 579 24.76 0.51 -0.50
C MET A 579 25.50 0.90 0.79
N THR A 580 26.84 0.92 0.77
CA THR A 580 27.68 1.32 1.92
C THR A 580 28.38 2.67 1.74
N SER A 581 27.84 3.55 0.89
CA SER A 581 28.41 4.89 0.66
C SER A 581 27.37 5.99 0.68
#